data_AF-A0A8R1EL43-F1
#
_entry.id   AF-A0A8R1EL43-F1
#
_cell.length_a   1.000
_cell.length_b   1.000
_cell.length_c   1.000
_cell.angle_alpha   90.00
_cell.angle_beta   90.00
_cell.angle_gamma   90.00
#
_symmetry.space_group_name_H-M   'P 1'
#
loop_
_entity.id
_entity.type
_entity.pdbx_description
1 polymer ?
#
loop_
_entity_poly.entity_id
_entity_poly.type
_entity_poly.pdbx_seq_one_letter_code
_entity_poly.pdbx_strand_id
1 'polypeptide(L)' 'MTRFTPEGEEFFAFEPGDILRIRGAFGSVYQGRLGVTVNWHAECKKSGEFTMTFSETPRITDLPLPPGTVDPRIRRHL' A
#
# COMPACT_ATOMS: atom_id res chain seq x y z
N MET A 1 -9.89 -1.83 3.19
CA MET A 1 -8.53 -2.29 2.85
C MET A 1 -7.82 -1.27 1.97
N THR A 2 -6.69 -0.72 2.44
CA THR A 2 -5.77 0.15 1.66
C THR A 2 -5.20 -0.65 0.49
N ARG A 3 -5.03 -0.04 -0.69
CA ARG A 3 -4.46 -0.75 -1.84
C ARG A 3 -2.99 -1.06 -1.58
N PHE A 4 -2.70 -2.34 -1.32
CA PHE A 4 -1.36 -2.91 -1.21
C PHE A 4 -1.02 -3.59 -2.53
N THR A 5 0.07 -3.17 -3.17
CA THR A 5 0.53 -3.77 -4.44
C THR A 5 1.92 -4.36 -4.21
N PRO A 6 2.01 -5.67 -3.96
CA PRO A 6 3.28 -6.36 -3.87
C PRO A 6 3.83 -6.68 -5.28
N GLU A 7 5.14 -6.57 -5.46
CA GLU A 7 5.84 -6.94 -6.70
C GLU A 7 6.89 -8.02 -6.38
N GLY A 8 6.69 -9.26 -6.86
CA GLY A 8 7.66 -10.36 -6.74
C GLY A 8 7.03 -11.72 -6.35
N GLU A 9 7.75 -12.83 -6.60
CA GLU A 9 7.25 -14.20 -6.37
C GLU A 9 7.07 -14.55 -4.88
N GLU A 10 7.85 -13.95 -3.98
CA GLU A 10 7.77 -14.21 -2.53
C GLU A 10 6.44 -13.73 -1.91
N PHE A 11 5.67 -12.91 -2.63
CA PHE A 11 4.41 -12.33 -2.16
C PHE A 11 3.18 -13.20 -2.46
N PHE A 12 3.31 -14.27 -3.25
CA PHE A 12 2.22 -15.25 -3.45
C PHE A 12 1.94 -16.11 -2.21
N ALA A 13 2.76 -15.98 -1.16
CA ALA A 13 2.67 -16.79 0.06
C ALA A 13 1.91 -16.12 1.21
N PHE A 14 1.40 -14.88 1.05
CA PHE A 14 0.67 -14.18 2.10
C PHE A 14 -0.83 -14.45 2.07
N GLU A 15 -1.40 -14.73 3.23
CA GLU A 15 -2.82 -15.07 3.39
C GLU A 15 -3.56 -13.99 4.21
N PRO A 16 -4.90 -13.84 4.02
CA PRO A 16 -5.69 -12.98 4.88
C PRO A 16 -5.53 -13.34 6.37
N GLY A 17 -5.16 -12.36 7.19
CA GLY A 17 -4.91 -12.55 8.62
C GLY A 17 -3.42 -12.58 9.01
N ASP A 18 -2.52 -12.67 8.03
CA ASP A 18 -1.09 -12.46 8.25
C ASP A 18 -0.80 -11.03 8.70
N ILE A 19 0.08 -10.91 9.69
CA ILE A 19 0.62 -9.63 10.13
C ILE A 19 1.96 -9.43 9.44
N LEU A 20 2.04 -8.41 8.58
CA LEU A 20 3.21 -8.13 7.76
C LEU A 20 4.02 -6.96 8.34
N ARG A 21 5.34 -7.14 8.41
CA ARG A 21 6.31 -6.07 8.65
C ARG A 21 6.90 -5.63 7.31
N ILE A 22 6.76 -4.35 7.00
CA ILE A 22 7.22 -3.75 5.74
C ILE A 22 8.32 -2.73 6.03
N ARG A 23 9.42 -2.77 5.27
CA ARG A 23 10.53 -1.79 5.34
C ARG A 23 10.93 -1.34 3.94
N GLY A 24 11.11 -0.04 3.74
CA GLY A 24 11.52 0.51 2.44
C GLY A 24 10.39 0.64 1.40
N ALA A 25 9.13 0.48 1.81
CA ALA A 25 7.98 0.80 0.96
C ALA A 25 7.85 2.31 0.73
N PHE A 26 7.16 2.68 -0.34
CA PHE A 26 6.86 4.07 -0.66
C PHE A 26 5.36 4.29 -0.86
N GLY A 27 4.91 5.48 -0.47
CA GLY A 27 3.58 5.96 -0.78
C GLY A 27 3.52 6.43 -2.24
N SER A 28 2.43 6.11 -2.93
CA SER A 28 2.19 6.58 -4.29
C SER A 28 0.77 7.13 -4.44
N VAL A 29 0.60 8.10 -5.34
CA VAL A 29 -0.71 8.63 -5.70
C VAL A 29 -1.06 8.11 -7.09
N TYR A 30 -2.21 7.43 -7.19
CA TYR A 30 -2.76 6.99 -8.46
C TYR A 30 -4.22 7.40 -8.55
N GLN A 31 -4.60 8.09 -9.63
CA GLN A 31 -5.98 8.53 -9.86
C GLN A 31 -6.60 9.24 -8.63
N GLY A 32 -5.82 10.09 -7.97
CA GLY A 32 -6.27 10.86 -6.80
C GLY A 32 -6.40 10.07 -5.50
N ARG A 33 -5.84 8.85 -5.43
CA ARG A 33 -5.89 8.00 -4.23
C ARG A 33 -4.49 7.63 -3.73
N LEU A 34 -4.34 7.53 -2.41
CA LEU A 34 -3.09 7.09 -1.77
C LEU A 34 -2.98 5.56 -1.75
N GLY A 35 -1.87 5.04 -2.26
CA GLY A 35 -1.49 3.64 -2.18
C GLY A 35 -0.13 3.45 -1.51
N VAL A 36 0.13 2.22 -1.07
CA VAL A 36 1.46 1.79 -0.59
C VAL A 36 1.97 0.71 -1.53
N THR A 37 3.18 0.91 -2.04
CA THR A 37 3.84 -0.01 -2.98
C THR A 37 5.06 -0.61 -2.31
N VAL A 38 5.21 -1.94 -2.47
CA VAL A 38 6.39 -2.70 -2.03
C VAL A 38 7.01 -3.31 -3.27
N ASN A 39 8.17 -2.80 -3.66
CA ASN A 39 8.92 -3.29 -4.82
C ASN A 39 10.09 -4.19 -4.37
N TRP A 40 10.87 -4.67 -5.33
CA TRP A 40 12.02 -5.56 -5.11
C TRP A 40 13.15 -4.97 -4.24
N HIS A 41 13.18 -3.65 -3.99
CA HIS A 41 14.11 -3.03 -3.05
C HIS A 41 13.59 -2.95 -1.62
N ALA A 42 12.30 -3.19 -1.43
CA ALA A 42 11.65 -3.19 -0.14
C ALA A 42 11.64 -4.59 0.46
N GLU A 43 11.55 -4.66 1.79
CA GLU A 43 11.41 -5.89 2.54
C GLU A 43 9.96 -6.00 3.02
N CYS A 44 9.33 -7.15 2.80
CA CYS A 44 8.04 -7.48 3.37
C CYS A 44 8.09 -8.90 3.94
N LYS A 45 7.89 -9.03 5.24
CA LYS A 45 7.98 -10.31 5.94
C LYS A 45 6.77 -10.52 6.82
N LYS A 46 6.30 -11.76 6.91
CA LYS A 46 5.36 -12.17 7.95
C LYS A 46 6.04 -12.02 9.31
N SER A 47 5.42 -11.26 10.20
CA SER A 47 5.86 -11.05 11.58
C SER A 47 4.95 -11.73 12.61
N GLY A 48 3.79 -12.22 12.19
CA GLY A 48 2.83 -12.92 13.04
C GLY A 48 1.52 -13.18 12.30
N GLU A 49 0.49 -13.57 13.04
CA GLU A 49 -0.86 -13.82 12.54
C GLU A 49 -1.91 -13.61 13.63
N PHE A 50 -3.15 -13.32 13.22
CA PHE A 50 -4.39 -13.38 14.03
C PHE A 50 -4.56 -12.37 15.19
N THR A 51 -3.55 -12.11 16.01
CA THR A 51 -3.71 -11.39 17.29
C THR A 51 -3.59 -9.87 17.21
N MET A 52 -3.90 -9.26 16.06
CA MET A 52 -3.84 -7.80 15.87
C MET A 52 -5.20 -7.24 15.53
N THR A 53 -5.69 -6.32 16.36
CA THR A 53 -6.91 -5.56 16.05
C THR A 53 -6.59 -4.51 14.99
N PHE A 54 -7.48 -4.33 14.02
CA PHE A 54 -7.37 -3.32 12.97
C PHE A 54 -8.72 -2.62 12.76
N SER A 55 -8.70 -1.48 12.07
CA SER A 55 -9.91 -0.80 11.62
C SER A 55 -9.95 -0.75 10.10
N GLU A 56 -11.08 -1.14 9.52
CA GLU A 56 -11.31 -0.98 8.08
C GLU A 56 -11.74 0.43 7.69
N THR A 57 -12.28 1.19 8.65
CA THR A 57 -12.87 2.52 8.41
C THR A 57 -12.23 3.57 9.33
N PRO A 58 -11.81 4.73 8.80
CA PRO A 58 -11.84 5.10 7.38
C PRO A 58 -10.78 4.34 6.56
N ARG A 59 -11.09 4.08 5.29
CA ARG A 59 -10.09 3.57 4.34
C ARG A 59 -9.13 4.71 3.99
N ILE A 60 -7.86 4.59 4.40
CA ILE A 60 -6.84 5.62 4.18
C ILE A 60 -6.71 5.97 2.69
N THR A 61 -6.81 5.00 1.79
CA THR A 61 -6.78 5.20 0.33
C THR A 61 -7.85 6.14 -0.21
N ASP A 62 -8.99 6.26 0.47
CA ASP A 62 -10.13 7.08 0.05
C ASP A 62 -10.18 8.44 0.76
N LEU A 63 -9.26 8.70 1.69
CA LEU A 63 -9.19 10.00 2.35
C LEU A 63 -8.80 11.09 1.32
N PRO A 64 -9.37 12.29 1.45
CA PRO A 64 -9.00 13.41 0.58
C PRO A 64 -7.50 13.68 0.72
N LEU A 65 -6.84 13.75 -0.43
CA LEU A 65 -5.42 14.09 -0.48
C LEU A 65 -5.22 15.59 -0.16
N PRO A 66 -4.06 15.97 0.38
CA PRO A 66 -3.74 17.38 0.58
C PRO A 66 -3.88 18.20 -0.72
N PRO A 67 -4.34 19.47 -0.65
CA PRO A 67 -4.43 20.33 -1.82
C PRO A 67 -3.11 20.39 -2.60
N GLY A 68 -3.18 20.29 -3.94
CA GLY A 68 -1.99 20.30 -4.81
C GLY A 68 -1.33 18.93 -5.00
N THR A 69 -1.80 17.89 -4.30
CA THR A 69 -1.37 16.51 -4.58
C THR A 69 -1.92 16.06 -5.93
N VAL A 70 -1.03 15.82 -6.89
CA VAL A 70 -1.39 15.37 -8.25
C VAL A 70 -0.70 14.05 -8.58
N ASP A 71 -1.39 13.19 -9.31
CA ASP A 71 -0.75 12.03 -9.92
C ASP A 71 0.17 12.52 -11.05
N PRO A 72 1.49 12.35 -10.94
CA PRO A 72 2.44 12.86 -11.93
C PRO A 72 2.24 12.25 -13.33
N ARG A 73 1.55 11.11 -13.43
CA ARG A 73 1.21 10.49 -14.72
C ARG A 73 0.12 11.23 -15.49
N ILE A 74 -0.74 11.99 -14.81
CA ILE A 74 -1.77 12.81 -15.47
C ILE A 74 -1.12 13.93 -16.29
N ARG A 75 0.05 14.42 -15.87
CA ARG A 75 0.80 15.45 -16.62
C ARG A 75 1.46 14.94 -17.91
N ARG A 76 1.53 13.62 -18.14
CA ARG A 76 2.18 13.07 -19.36
C ARG A 76 1.27 13.02 -20.59
N HIS A 77 -0.01 13.40 -20.44
CA HIS A 77 -1.00 13.39 -21.52
C HIS A 77 -1.60 14.78 -21.83
N LEU A 78 -0.92 15.85 -21.37
CA LEU A 78 -1.17 17.24 -21.74
C LEU A 78 0.11 17.80 -22.37
#